data_AF-T1CD29-F1
#
_entry.id   AF-T1CD29-F1
#
_cell.length_a   1.000
_cell.length_b   1.000
_cell.length_c   1.000
_cell.angle_alpha   90.00
_cell.angle_beta   90.00
_cell.angle_gamma   90.00
#
_symmetry.space_group_name_H-M   'P 1'
#
loop_
_entity.id
_entity.type
_entity.pdbx_description
1 polymer ?
#
loop_
_entity_poly.entity_id
_entity_poly.type
_entity_poly.pdbx_seq_one_letter_code
_entity_poly.pdbx_strand_id
1 'polypeptide(L)'
;MPAIRVGDRLVTTVFDLVMAHYGVARPGLPGDWPSGYDDAAAPYTPAWQETITSVPASACARVAREFARNAEVSGGRSMIAMGAGTNHWFHS
;
A
#
# COMPACT_ATOMS: atom_id res chain seq x y z
N MET A 1 6.03 0.00 20.21
CA MET A 1 6.41 -0.60 18.92
C MET A 1 5.78 -2.00 18.85
N PRO A 2 5.15 -2.42 17.74
CA PRO A 2 4.66 -3.79 17.56
C PRO A 2 5.84 -4.73 17.25
N ALA A 3 6.91 -4.59 18.04
CA ALA A 3 8.11 -5.39 17.98
C ALA A 3 8.37 -5.92 19.39
N ILE A 4 8.64 -7.21 19.47
CA ILE A 4 8.92 -7.90 20.74
C ILE A 4 10.36 -8.42 20.72
N ARG A 5 10.89 -8.70 21.91
CA ARG A 5 12.21 -9.30 22.05
C ARG A 5 12.08 -10.78 22.31
N VAL A 6 12.75 -11.59 21.51
CA VAL A 6 12.86 -13.04 21.67
C VAL A 6 14.34 -13.35 21.87
N GLY A 7 14.73 -13.59 23.13
CA GLY A 7 16.14 -13.66 23.52
C GLY A 7 16.84 -12.32 23.33
N ASP A 8 17.87 -12.28 22.49
CA ASP A 8 18.63 -11.09 22.10
C ASP A 8 18.12 -10.42 20.82
N ARG A 9 17.13 -11.02 20.14
CA ARG A 9 16.63 -10.56 18.83
C ARG A 9 15.38 -9.72 18.97
N LEU A 10 15.35 -8.59 18.25
CA LEU A 10 14.14 -7.81 18.05
C LEU A 10 13.39 -8.36 16.82
N VAL A 11 12.13 -8.72 17.00
CA VAL A 11 11.29 -9.29 15.94
C VAL A 11 9.98 -8.54 15.84
N THR A 12 9.38 -8.54 14.65
CA THR A 12 8.09 -7.88 14.34
C THR A 12 7.29 -8.77 13.40
N THR A 13 5.99 -8.53 13.26
CA THR A 13 5.19 -9.29 12.30
C THR A 13 5.42 -8.80 10.88
N VAL A 14 5.17 -9.66 9.89
CA VAL A 14 5.14 -9.25 8.47
C VAL A 14 4.10 -8.16 8.24
N PHE A 15 2.96 -8.21 8.94
CA PHE A 15 1.93 -7.17 8.87
C PHE A 15 2.50 -5.79 9.23
N ASP A 16 3.27 -5.70 10.30
CA ASP A 16 3.88 -4.44 10.72
C ASP A 16 4.89 -3.90 9.70
N LEU A 17 5.67 -4.80 9.08
CA LEU A 17 6.59 -4.44 8.01
C LEU A 17 5.85 -3.95 6.77
N VAL A 18 4.76 -4.62 6.37
CA VAL A 18 3.96 -4.23 5.20
C VAL A 18 3.28 -2.88 5.44
N MET A 19 2.70 -2.65 6.61
CA MET A 19 2.09 -1.36 6.93
C MET A 19 3.12 -0.23 6.93
N ALA A 20 4.33 -0.46 7.47
CA ALA A 20 5.40 0.51 7.44
C ALA A 20 5.90 0.78 6.00
N HIS A 21 6.06 -0.28 5.20
CA HIS A 21 6.51 -0.17 3.81
C HIS A 21 5.54 0.65 2.94
N TYR A 22 4.23 0.48 3.14
CA TYR A 22 3.18 1.24 2.43
C TYR A 22 2.87 2.61 3.07
N GLY A 23 3.62 3.06 4.09
CA GLY A 23 3.41 4.36 4.72
C GLY A 23 2.11 4.48 5.52
N VAL A 24 1.54 3.37 5.99
CA VAL A 24 0.31 3.39 6.80
C VAL A 24 0.65 3.73 8.25
N ALA A 25 0.53 5.01 8.59
CA ALA A 25 0.78 5.51 9.94
C ALA A 25 -0.17 4.87 10.96
N ARG A 26 0.38 4.49 12.12
CA ARG A 26 -0.40 3.97 13.25
C ARG A 26 -0.02 4.72 14.53
N PRO A 27 -0.99 4.99 15.43
CA PRO A 27 -0.75 5.79 16.64
C PRO A 27 0.45 5.27 17.46
N GLY A 28 1.32 6.20 17.86
CA GLY A 28 2.47 5.92 18.72
C GLY A 28 3.64 5.20 18.03
N LEU A 29 3.62 5.07 16.69
CA LEU A 29 4.76 4.54 15.94
C LEU A 29 5.67 5.67 15.42
N PRO A 30 6.99 5.55 15.61
CA PRO A 30 7.96 6.50 15.11
C PRO A 30 8.18 6.25 13.62
N GLY A 31 8.75 7.25 12.95
CA GLY A 31 9.10 7.16 11.54
C GLY A 31 8.57 8.36 10.76
N ASP A 32 8.99 8.41 9.51
CA ASP A 32 8.50 9.39 8.55
C ASP A 32 7.28 8.82 7.86
N TRP A 33 6.15 9.52 8.01
CA TRP A 33 4.84 9.07 7.54
C TRP A 33 4.27 10.06 6.53
N PRO A 34 3.53 9.59 5.51
CA PRO A 34 2.81 10.49 4.60
C PRO A 34 1.82 11.35 5.38
N SER A 35 1.71 12.61 4.95
CA SER A 35 0.72 13.56 5.49
C SER A 35 -0.72 13.24 5.03
N GLY A 36 -0.87 12.46 3.97
CA GLY A 36 -2.15 12.03 3.43
C GLY A 36 -2.02 11.45 2.02
N TYR A 37 -3.15 11.27 1.34
CA TYR A 37 -3.16 10.73 -0.02
C TYR A 37 -2.58 11.70 -1.05
N ASP A 38 -2.59 12.99 -0.74
CA ASP A 38 -2.10 14.08 -1.59
C ASP A 38 -0.57 14.31 -1.45
N ASP A 39 0.10 13.53 -0.61
CA ASP A 39 1.54 13.65 -0.36
C ASP A 39 2.35 12.99 -1.46
N ALA A 40 2.83 13.78 -2.43
CA ALA A 40 3.64 13.28 -3.55
C ALA A 40 5.08 12.91 -3.18
N ALA A 41 5.57 13.34 -2.00
CA ALA A 41 6.94 13.06 -1.56
C ALA A 41 7.07 11.68 -0.90
N ALA A 42 5.98 11.19 -0.31
CA ALA A 42 5.95 9.89 0.33
C ALA A 42 5.64 8.76 -0.68
N PRO A 43 6.43 7.67 -0.71
CA PRO A 43 6.15 6.53 -1.58
C PRO A 43 4.78 5.90 -1.35
N TYR A 44 4.24 5.27 -2.40
CA TYR A 44 3.00 4.49 -2.39
C TYR A 44 1.71 5.27 -2.10
N THR A 45 1.76 6.60 -1.98
CA THR A 45 0.53 7.42 -1.95
C THR A 45 -0.06 7.55 -3.36
N PRO A 46 -1.36 7.85 -3.48
CA PRO A 46 -1.97 8.18 -4.77
C PRO A 46 -1.28 9.34 -5.50
N ALA A 47 -0.92 10.42 -4.79
CA ALA A 47 -0.21 11.55 -5.39
C ALA A 47 1.19 11.16 -5.90
N TRP A 48 1.94 10.34 -5.16
CA TRP A 48 3.23 9.83 -5.61
C TRP A 48 3.08 8.94 -6.84
N GLN A 49 2.12 8.03 -6.85
CA GLN A 49 1.85 7.14 -7.97
C GLN A 49 1.49 7.92 -9.25
N GLU A 50 0.71 9.00 -9.14
CA GLU A 50 0.37 9.86 -10.27
C GLU A 50 1.62 10.44 -10.94
N THR A 51 2.64 10.84 -10.16
CA THR A 51 3.91 11.35 -10.72
C THR A 51 4.67 10.31 -11.55
N ILE A 52 4.47 9.02 -11.28
CA ILE A 52 5.18 7.92 -11.94
C ILE A 52 4.43 7.42 -13.17
N THR A 53 3.11 7.26 -13.06
CA THR A 53 2.33 6.59 -14.10
C THR A 53 1.44 7.53 -14.90
N SER A 54 1.36 8.82 -14.54
CA SER A 54 0.45 9.81 -15.12
C SER A 54 -1.05 9.47 -14.99
N VAL A 55 -1.42 8.48 -14.16
CA VAL A 55 -2.83 8.16 -13.87
C VAL A 55 -3.29 9.05 -12.70
N PRO A 56 -4.41 9.79 -12.82
CA PRO A 56 -4.86 10.70 -11.77
C PRO A 56 -5.04 10.02 -10.41
N ALA A 57 -4.51 10.63 -9.34
CA ALA A 57 -4.54 10.12 -7.97
C ALA A 57 -5.98 9.90 -7.49
N SER A 58 -6.89 10.80 -7.85
CA SER A 58 -8.32 10.69 -7.52
C SER A 58 -8.97 9.46 -8.17
N ALA A 59 -8.58 9.12 -9.41
CA ALA A 59 -9.06 7.92 -10.09
C ALA A 59 -8.48 6.65 -9.45
N CYS A 60 -7.18 6.63 -9.16
CA CYS A 60 -6.52 5.54 -8.46
C CYS A 60 -7.20 5.25 -7.11
N ALA A 61 -7.34 6.27 -6.26
CA ALA A 61 -7.94 6.13 -4.94
C ALA A 61 -9.42 5.72 -5.01
N ARG A 62 -10.17 6.19 -6.02
CA ARG A 62 -11.56 5.79 -6.22
C ARG A 62 -11.67 4.32 -6.61
N VAL A 63 -10.91 3.87 -7.61
CA VAL A 63 -10.91 2.46 -8.04
C VAL A 63 -10.49 1.54 -6.90
N ALA A 64 -9.46 1.90 -6.12
CA ALA A 64 -9.03 1.13 -4.97
C ALA A 64 -10.15 0.96 -3.92
N ARG A 65 -10.88 2.04 -3.60
CA ARG A 65 -12.02 1.99 -2.66
C ARG A 65 -13.17 1.15 -3.20
N GLU A 66 -13.54 1.33 -4.46
CA GLU A 66 -14.63 0.58 -5.09
C GLU A 66 -14.29 -0.92 -5.18
N PHE A 67 -13.06 -1.27 -5.56
CA PHE A 67 -12.58 -2.64 -5.63
C PHE A 67 -12.58 -3.32 -4.26
N ALA A 68 -12.06 -2.63 -3.24
CA ALA A 68 -12.05 -3.12 -1.86
C ALA A 68 -13.48 -3.28 -1.32
N ARG A 69 -14.36 -2.30 -1.58
CA ARG A 69 -15.76 -2.37 -1.14
C ARG A 69 -16.49 -3.53 -1.79
N ASN A 70 -16.30 -3.77 -3.09
CA ASN A 70 -16.90 -4.92 -3.76
C ASN A 70 -16.38 -6.23 -3.15
N ALA A 71 -15.08 -6.36 -2.90
CA ALA A 71 -14.51 -7.55 -2.29
C ALA A 71 -15.09 -7.80 -0.88
N GLU A 72 -15.22 -6.74 -0.08
CA GLU A 72 -15.81 -6.80 1.27
C GLU A 72 -17.26 -7.31 1.24
N VAL A 73 -18.15 -6.68 0.47
CA VAL A 73 -19.58 -7.02 0.47
C VAL A 73 -19.90 -8.33 -0.23
N SER A 74 -19.02 -8.76 -1.14
CA SER A 74 -19.26 -9.95 -1.97
C SER A 74 -18.58 -11.21 -1.44
N GLY A 75 -17.74 -11.11 -0.40
CA GLY A 75 -16.94 -12.22 0.11
C GLY A 75 -15.75 -12.57 -0.79
N GLY A 76 -15.09 -11.57 -1.36
CA GLY A 76 -13.88 -11.72 -2.16
C GLY A 76 -14.09 -11.83 -3.67
N ARG A 77 -15.26 -11.45 -4.20
CA ARG A 77 -15.57 -11.52 -5.64
C ARG A 77 -15.11 -10.27 -6.42
N SER A 78 -13.86 -9.87 -6.20
CA SER A 78 -13.13 -8.90 -7.03
C SER A 78 -11.91 -9.60 -7.63
N MET A 79 -11.67 -9.43 -8.93
CA MET A 79 -10.59 -10.13 -9.64
C MET A 79 -9.78 -9.12 -10.47
N ILE A 80 -8.47 -9.33 -10.53
CA ILE A 80 -7.58 -8.65 -11.46
C ILE A 80 -7.16 -9.68 -12.52
N ALA A 81 -7.56 -9.47 -13.76
CA ALA A 81 -7.09 -10.27 -14.89
C ALA A 81 -5.89 -9.58 -15.53
N MET A 82 -4.71 -10.21 -15.46
CA MET A 82 -3.46 -9.68 -16.02
C MET A 82 -3.00 -10.51 -17.21
N GLY A 83 -2.29 -9.87 -18.14
CA GLY A 83 -1.74 -10.51 -19.34
C GLY A 83 -0.27 -10.15 -19.56
N ALA A 84 0.27 -10.49 -20.74
CA ALA A 84 1.68 -10.29 -21.07
C ALA A 84 2.14 -8.82 -20.97
N GLY A 85 1.22 -7.86 -21.10
CA GLY A 85 1.53 -6.43 -20.97
C GLY A 85 2.12 -6.01 -19.62
N THR A 86 1.89 -6.78 -18.55
CA THR A 86 2.52 -6.57 -17.23
C THR A 86 3.59 -7.63 -16.91
N ASN A 87 3.53 -8.80 -17.53
CA ASN A 87 4.39 -9.95 -17.20
C ASN A 87 5.71 -10.02 -18.01
N HIS A 88 5.82 -9.28 -19.11
CA HIS A 88 7.03 -9.31 -19.96
C HIS A 88 7.93 -8.08 -19.72
N TRP A 89 8.05 -7.67 -18.46
CA TRP A 89 8.98 -6.63 -18.02
C TRP A 89 10.10 -7.24 -17.17
N PHE A 90 11.25 -6.56 -17.06
CA PHE A 90 12.37 -7.04 -16.24
C PHE A 90 12.01 -7.16 -14.75
N HIS A 91 11.05 -6.35 -14.29
CA HIS A 91 10.54 -6.33 -12.92
C HIS A 91 9.11 -6.91 -12.84
N SER A 92 8.89 -8.06 -13.49
CA SER A 92 7.64 -8.83 -13.37
C SER A 92 7.64 -9.78 -12.19
#